data_AF-A0A395RP88-F1
#
_entry.id   AF-A0A395RP88-F1
#
_cell.length_a   1.000
_cell.length_b   1.000
_cell.length_c   1.000
_cell.angle_alpha   90.00
_cell.angle_beta   90.00
_cell.angle_gamma   90.00
#
_symmetry.space_group_name_H-M   'P 1'
#
loop_
_entity.id
_entity.type
_entity.pdbx_description
1 polymer ?
#
loop_
_entity_poly.entity_id
_entity_poly.type
_entity_poly.pdbx_seq_one_letter_code
_entity_poly.pdbx_strand_id
1 'polypeptide(L)'
;MNENKELAILEGEAFAARIPQILKSTHITDFDEASDQDNKALNHIRLRAIYPEVIKVLSSILTSPIDDEDFDSLEMHQLVLYSIISKLSVEWLQHYQTAIKALMEFDISSYKSRSSHYSQTMHLINNAKLLDRFIQNPDDIWVPENKFDYIAYRTLWERVNTAEEMRPYMHGLFNWQVDPCHPPFKPCREQLSRFPEVSAAVAAEVMGMVANDTEHQHYLIDFVSECVPVGEAWLPMRAPVQKMVRKLESKSKETLARDGEDDYLDEARAWLIVLDKWETGNGFVSSFHNV
;
A
#
# COMPACT_ATOMS: atom_id res chain seq x y z
N MET A 1 -24.75 -10.87 -24.31
CA MET A 1 -23.55 -10.21 -24.86
C MET A 1 -22.66 -9.89 -23.67
N ASN A 2 -21.35 -10.13 -23.72
CA ASN A 2 -20.45 -9.89 -22.58
C ASN A 2 -20.42 -8.38 -22.28
N GLU A 3 -20.78 -7.94 -21.08
CA GLU A 3 -20.85 -6.51 -20.68
C GLU A 3 -19.56 -5.75 -21.04
N ASN A 4 -18.40 -6.40 -20.92
CA ASN A 4 -17.12 -5.80 -21.31
C ASN A 4 -17.00 -5.52 -22.83
N LYS A 5 -17.60 -6.38 -23.68
CA LYS A 5 -17.62 -6.15 -25.13
C LYS A 5 -18.59 -5.02 -25.51
N GLU A 6 -19.65 -4.84 -24.74
CA GLU A 6 -20.59 -3.72 -24.92
C GLU A 6 -19.94 -2.40 -24.51
N LEU A 7 -19.24 -2.36 -23.37
CA LEU A 7 -18.52 -1.16 -22.92
C LEU A 7 -17.36 -0.74 -23.85
N ALA A 8 -16.79 -1.68 -24.60
CA ALA A 8 -15.75 -1.37 -25.57
C ALA A 8 -16.25 -0.58 -26.79
N ILE A 9 -17.53 -0.73 -27.16
CA ILE A 9 -18.11 -0.13 -28.37
C ILE A 9 -18.91 1.15 -28.11
N LEU A 10 -19.26 1.45 -26.86
CA LEU A 10 -19.97 2.67 -26.50
C LEU A 10 -19.02 3.87 -26.44
N GLU A 11 -19.49 5.02 -26.92
CA GLU A 11 -18.74 6.28 -26.94
C GLU A 11 -19.57 7.45 -26.40
N GLY A 12 -18.87 8.52 -25.98
CA GLY A 12 -19.47 9.78 -25.52
C GLY A 12 -20.53 9.59 -24.43
N GLU A 13 -21.67 10.26 -24.62
CA GLU A 13 -22.81 10.25 -23.69
C GLU A 13 -23.39 8.83 -23.48
N ALA A 14 -23.38 7.97 -24.50
CA ALA A 14 -23.91 6.62 -24.38
C ALA A 14 -23.05 5.75 -23.44
N PHE A 15 -21.74 5.93 -23.46
CA PHE A 15 -20.84 5.31 -22.49
C PHE A 15 -21.03 5.91 -21.09
N ALA A 16 -21.02 7.25 -20.99
CA ALA A 16 -21.15 7.96 -19.71
C ALA A 16 -22.43 7.58 -18.95
N ALA A 17 -23.56 7.42 -19.66
CA ALA A 17 -24.83 6.99 -19.09
C ALA A 17 -24.81 5.59 -18.45
N ARG A 18 -23.85 4.72 -18.82
CA ARG A 18 -23.72 3.36 -18.24
C ARG A 18 -22.90 3.34 -16.97
N ILE A 19 -22.07 4.36 -16.71
CA ILE A 19 -21.16 4.40 -15.57
C ILE A 19 -21.86 4.12 -14.23
N PRO A 20 -23.00 4.77 -13.88
CA PRO A 20 -23.64 4.51 -12.59
C PRO A 20 -24.10 3.05 -12.43
N GLN A 21 -24.54 2.40 -13.53
CA GLN A 21 -24.93 1.00 -13.47
C GLN A 21 -23.73 0.08 -13.29
N ILE A 22 -22.61 0.36 -13.96
CA ILE A 22 -21.36 -0.41 -13.83
C ILE A 22 -20.87 -0.36 -12.38
N LEU A 23 -20.87 0.84 -11.79
CA LEU A 23 -20.44 1.05 -10.42
C LEU A 23 -21.35 0.31 -9.44
N LYS A 24 -22.68 0.38 -9.60
CA LYS A 24 -23.63 -0.37 -8.75
C LYS A 24 -23.50 -1.90 -8.85
N SER A 25 -23.08 -2.42 -10.00
CA SER A 25 -22.82 -3.85 -10.16
C SER A 25 -21.41 -4.26 -9.70
N THR A 26 -20.57 -3.29 -9.35
CA THR A 26 -19.23 -3.51 -8.83
C THR A 26 -19.28 -3.43 -7.32
N HIS A 27 -18.81 -4.46 -6.63
CA HIS A 27 -18.67 -4.43 -5.18
C HIS A 27 -17.22 -4.19 -4.80
N ILE A 28 -16.99 -3.40 -3.76
CA ILE A 28 -15.66 -3.29 -3.14
C ILE A 28 -15.43 -4.56 -2.31
N THR A 29 -14.84 -5.59 -2.92
CA THR A 29 -14.36 -6.78 -2.20
C THR A 29 -12.92 -6.53 -1.77
N ASP A 30 -12.78 -5.93 -0.59
CA ASP A 30 -11.53 -5.54 0.06
C ASP A 30 -10.69 -4.53 -0.77
N PHE A 31 -10.17 -3.49 -0.11
CA PHE A 31 -9.30 -2.46 -0.72
C PHE A 31 -7.92 -3.01 -1.11
N ASP A 32 -7.84 -4.24 -1.62
CA ASP A 32 -6.62 -4.82 -2.18
C ASP A 32 -6.45 -4.29 -3.60
N GLU A 33 -5.39 -3.52 -3.85
CA GLU A 33 -5.10 -2.94 -5.17
C GLU A 33 -5.05 -4.00 -6.29
N ALA A 34 -4.75 -5.26 -5.94
CA ALA A 34 -4.77 -6.40 -6.84
C ALA A 34 -6.17 -6.75 -7.37
N SER A 35 -7.24 -6.61 -6.56
CA SER A 35 -8.62 -6.89 -7.01
C SER A 35 -9.12 -5.85 -8.02
N ASP A 36 -8.63 -4.62 -7.88
CA ASP A 36 -9.02 -3.45 -8.65
C ASP A 36 -8.30 -3.31 -10.01
N GLN A 37 -7.12 -3.91 -10.18
CA GLN A 37 -6.39 -3.93 -11.46
C GLN A 37 -7.04 -4.89 -12.46
N ASP A 38 -7.66 -5.97 -11.97
CA ASP A 38 -8.32 -6.99 -12.78
C ASP A 38 -9.77 -6.62 -13.18
N ASN A 39 -10.34 -5.57 -12.59
CA ASN A 39 -11.68 -5.09 -12.96
C ASN A 39 -11.64 -4.32 -14.29
N LYS A 40 -11.88 -5.05 -15.38
CA LYS A 40 -11.92 -4.54 -16.76
C LYS A 40 -12.90 -3.37 -16.94
N ALA A 41 -14.03 -3.37 -16.24
CA ALA A 41 -15.03 -2.32 -16.39
C ALA A 41 -14.53 -1.00 -15.80
N LEU A 42 -13.91 -1.04 -14.61
CA LEU A 42 -13.28 0.15 -14.01
C LEU A 42 -12.11 0.66 -14.87
N ASN A 43 -11.29 -0.24 -15.43
CA ASN A 43 -10.24 0.15 -16.38
C ASN A 43 -10.79 0.87 -17.61
N HIS A 44 -11.93 0.42 -18.15
CA HIS A 44 -12.59 1.11 -19.26
C HIS A 44 -13.08 2.52 -18.89
N ILE A 45 -13.47 2.75 -17.64
CA ILE A 45 -13.83 4.09 -17.14
C ILE A 45 -12.57 4.93 -16.97
N ARG A 46 -11.53 4.41 -16.31
CA ARG A 46 -10.23 5.09 -16.10
C ARG A 46 -9.67 5.59 -17.43
N LEU A 47 -9.59 4.75 -18.46
CA LEU A 47 -9.06 5.10 -19.79
C LEU A 47 -9.81 6.23 -20.50
N ARG A 48 -11.05 6.51 -20.08
CA ARG A 48 -11.94 7.51 -20.69
C ARG A 48 -12.25 8.67 -19.74
N ALA A 49 -11.59 8.72 -18.59
CA ALA A 49 -11.82 9.73 -17.56
C ALA A 49 -11.43 11.16 -17.98
N ILE A 50 -10.77 11.33 -19.12
CA ILE A 50 -10.50 12.66 -19.69
C ILE A 50 -11.68 13.22 -20.52
N TYR A 51 -12.66 12.40 -20.88
CA TYR A 51 -13.76 12.86 -21.73
C TYR A 51 -14.77 13.69 -20.93
N PRO A 52 -15.24 14.86 -21.44
CA PRO A 52 -16.12 15.78 -20.71
C PRO A 52 -17.36 15.14 -20.08
N GLU A 53 -17.97 14.18 -20.78
CA GLU A 53 -19.19 13.47 -20.41
C GLU A 53 -18.92 12.51 -19.25
N VAL A 54 -17.75 11.86 -19.25
CA VAL A 54 -17.29 11.00 -18.16
C VAL A 54 -16.90 11.85 -16.95
N ILE A 55 -16.18 12.96 -17.15
CA ILE A 55 -15.85 13.92 -16.10
C ILE A 55 -17.13 14.40 -15.41
N LYS A 56 -18.14 14.80 -16.20
CA LYS A 56 -19.43 15.27 -15.69
C LYS A 56 -20.12 14.22 -14.82
N VAL A 57 -20.19 12.96 -15.27
CA VAL A 57 -20.85 11.89 -14.50
C VAL A 57 -20.09 11.58 -13.21
N LEU A 58 -18.78 11.37 -13.27
CA LEU A 58 -17.97 11.05 -12.09
C LEU A 58 -17.93 12.20 -11.09
N SER A 59 -17.82 13.44 -11.57
CA SER A 59 -17.91 14.63 -10.73
C SER A 59 -19.29 14.74 -10.07
N SER A 60 -20.36 14.52 -10.82
CA SER A 60 -21.72 14.54 -10.28
C SER A 60 -21.93 13.52 -9.17
N ILE A 61 -21.31 12.34 -9.27
CA ILE A 61 -21.34 11.34 -8.21
C ILE A 61 -20.60 11.88 -6.98
N LEU A 62 -19.34 12.33 -7.12
CA LEU A 62 -18.55 12.85 -6.00
C LEU A 62 -19.17 14.05 -5.28
N THR A 63 -19.96 14.86 -6.00
CA THR A 63 -20.63 16.04 -5.42
C THR A 63 -22.04 15.75 -4.91
N SER A 64 -22.54 14.52 -5.08
CA SER A 64 -23.89 14.16 -4.63
C SER A 64 -23.92 13.99 -3.11
N PRO A 65 -25.06 14.25 -2.45
CA PRO A 65 -25.16 14.02 -1.01
C PRO A 65 -25.03 12.54 -0.68
N ILE A 66 -24.32 12.25 0.41
CA ILE A 66 -24.36 10.96 1.09
C ILE A 66 -25.29 11.17 2.30
N ASP A 67 -26.37 10.42 2.41
CA ASP A 67 -27.22 10.45 3.61
C ASP A 67 -26.69 9.45 4.66
N ASP A 68 -26.94 9.70 5.95
CA ASP A 68 -26.53 8.76 7.01
C ASP A 68 -27.21 7.40 6.80
N GLU A 69 -26.44 6.32 6.96
CA GLU A 69 -26.84 4.93 6.68
C GLU A 69 -27.14 4.61 5.20
N ASP A 70 -26.95 5.55 4.25
CA ASP A 70 -26.98 5.27 2.81
C ASP A 70 -25.64 4.66 2.36
N PHE A 71 -25.53 3.34 2.52
CA PHE A 71 -24.34 2.58 2.11
C PHE A 71 -24.17 2.50 0.59
N ASP A 72 -25.26 2.53 -0.18
CA ASP A 72 -25.19 2.45 -1.65
C ASP A 72 -24.53 3.70 -2.23
N SER A 73 -24.96 4.89 -1.75
CA SER A 73 -24.32 6.15 -2.15
C SER A 73 -22.88 6.23 -1.66
N LEU A 74 -22.60 5.78 -0.43
CA LEU A 74 -21.23 5.74 0.10
C LEU A 74 -20.31 4.85 -0.76
N GLU A 75 -20.75 3.63 -1.09
CA GLU A 75 -19.97 2.69 -1.92
C GLU A 75 -19.68 3.28 -3.31
N MET A 76 -20.67 3.97 -3.91
CA MET A 76 -20.48 4.69 -5.18
C MET A 76 -19.39 5.76 -5.10
N HIS A 77 -19.35 6.54 -4.02
CA HIS A 77 -18.29 7.54 -3.83
C HIS A 77 -16.93 6.90 -3.63
N GLN A 78 -16.87 5.82 -2.85
CA GLN A 78 -15.65 5.07 -2.59
C GLN A 78 -15.08 4.47 -3.89
N LEU A 79 -15.91 3.84 -4.73
CA LEU A 79 -15.49 3.33 -6.04
C LEU A 79 -14.96 4.44 -6.95
N VAL A 80 -15.65 5.58 -6.99
CA VAL A 80 -15.23 6.71 -7.84
C VAL A 80 -13.92 7.31 -7.33
N LEU A 81 -13.76 7.54 -6.03
CA LEU A 81 -12.54 8.13 -5.49
C LEU A 81 -11.37 7.14 -5.53
N TYR A 82 -11.50 5.98 -4.91
CA TYR A 82 -10.40 5.04 -4.72
C TYR A 82 -10.10 4.24 -5.98
N SER A 83 -11.13 3.72 -6.64
CA SER A 83 -10.93 2.83 -7.77
C SER A 83 -10.89 3.55 -9.11
N ILE A 84 -11.22 4.84 -9.23
CA ILE A 84 -11.11 5.56 -10.51
C ILE A 84 -10.19 6.77 -10.38
N ILE A 85 -10.62 7.79 -9.64
CA ILE A 85 -9.99 9.12 -9.66
C ILE A 85 -8.59 9.09 -9.07
N SER A 86 -8.38 8.43 -7.93
CA SER A 86 -7.06 8.35 -7.28
C SER A 86 -5.99 7.64 -8.11
N LYS A 87 -6.38 6.92 -9.18
CA LYS A 87 -5.49 6.18 -10.09
C LYS A 87 -5.25 6.90 -11.43
N LEU A 88 -5.84 8.08 -11.63
CA LEU A 88 -5.62 8.89 -12.83
C LEU A 88 -4.29 9.66 -12.73
N SER A 89 -3.66 10.00 -13.85
CA SER A 89 -2.45 10.83 -13.86
C SER A 89 -2.69 12.21 -13.23
N VAL A 90 -1.62 12.86 -12.77
CA VAL A 90 -1.69 14.21 -12.17
C VAL A 90 -2.35 15.21 -13.11
N GLU A 91 -2.10 15.12 -14.42
CA GLU A 91 -2.74 16.02 -15.40
C GLU A 91 -4.25 15.81 -15.45
N TRP A 92 -4.71 14.55 -15.40
CA TRP A 92 -6.13 14.22 -15.50
C TRP A 92 -6.87 14.56 -14.21
N LEU A 93 -6.21 14.44 -13.06
CA LEU A 93 -6.75 14.82 -11.76
C LEU A 93 -7.18 16.30 -11.70
N GLN A 94 -6.54 17.19 -12.46
CA GLN A 94 -6.90 18.62 -12.50
C GLN A 94 -8.36 18.83 -12.93
N HIS A 95 -8.91 17.95 -13.79
CA HIS A 95 -10.30 18.03 -14.23
C HIS A 95 -11.32 17.74 -13.11
N TYR A 96 -10.88 17.09 -12.03
CA TYR A 96 -11.72 16.66 -10.92
C TYR A 96 -11.56 17.52 -9.66
N GLN A 97 -10.68 18.54 -9.67
CA GLN A 97 -10.33 19.31 -8.48
C GLN A 97 -11.56 19.93 -7.78
N THR A 98 -12.49 20.48 -8.55
CA THR A 98 -13.74 21.06 -7.99
C THR A 98 -14.58 20.01 -7.28
N ALA A 99 -14.71 18.81 -7.85
CA ALA A 99 -15.50 17.73 -7.27
C ALA A 99 -14.81 17.14 -6.02
N ILE A 100 -13.49 17.01 -6.03
CA ILE A 100 -12.69 16.60 -4.88
C ILE A 100 -12.87 17.59 -3.72
N LYS A 101 -12.79 18.91 -4.00
CA LYS A 101 -13.01 19.95 -2.99
C LYS A 101 -14.42 19.91 -2.40
N ALA A 102 -15.43 19.71 -3.23
CA ALA A 102 -16.80 19.54 -2.74
C ALA A 102 -16.95 18.31 -1.82
N LEU A 103 -16.31 17.18 -2.15
CA LEU A 103 -16.29 16.01 -1.28
C LEU A 103 -15.57 16.28 0.06
N MET A 104 -14.49 17.07 0.05
CA MET A 104 -13.77 17.43 1.28
C MET A 104 -14.61 18.27 2.25
N GLU A 105 -15.58 19.03 1.72
CA GLU A 105 -16.46 19.93 2.46
C GLU A 105 -17.73 19.22 2.98
N PHE A 106 -17.86 17.91 2.73
CA PHE A 106 -19.04 17.16 3.12
C PHE A 106 -19.23 17.12 4.66
N ASP A 107 -20.36 17.64 5.14
CA ASP A 107 -20.65 17.74 6.58
C ASP A 107 -21.31 16.46 7.11
N ILE A 108 -20.57 15.72 7.93
CA ILE A 108 -21.02 14.49 8.59
C ILE A 108 -21.33 14.69 10.08
N SER A 109 -21.46 15.94 10.54
CA SER A 109 -21.73 16.24 11.96
C SER A 109 -23.08 15.72 12.46
N SER A 110 -24.05 15.55 11.55
CA SER A 110 -25.40 15.05 11.86
C SER A 110 -25.47 13.51 11.94
N TYR A 111 -24.46 12.83 11.42
CA TYR A 111 -24.44 11.37 11.35
C TYR A 111 -24.32 10.75 12.74
N LYS A 112 -24.85 9.54 12.88
CA LYS A 112 -24.72 8.78 14.11
C LYS A 112 -23.24 8.47 14.40
N SER A 113 -22.69 9.18 15.38
CA SER A 113 -21.30 9.00 15.81
C SER A 113 -21.00 7.53 16.13
N ARG A 114 -19.83 7.05 15.70
CA ARG A 114 -19.35 5.65 15.86
C ARG A 114 -20.12 4.60 15.05
N SER A 115 -20.96 4.97 14.08
CA SER A 115 -21.43 4.02 13.08
C SER A 115 -20.30 3.63 12.11
N SER A 116 -20.45 2.46 11.49
CA SER A 116 -19.54 2.04 10.41
C SER A 116 -19.60 3.03 9.24
N HIS A 117 -20.81 3.46 8.88
CA HIS A 117 -21.06 4.46 7.83
C HIS A 117 -20.35 5.79 8.10
N TYR A 118 -20.46 6.33 9.32
CA TYR A 118 -19.75 7.54 9.74
C TYR A 118 -18.23 7.40 9.59
N SER A 119 -17.68 6.29 10.07
CA SER A 119 -16.23 6.05 10.03
C SER A 119 -15.74 5.97 8.59
N GLN A 120 -16.44 5.21 7.75
CA GLN A 120 -16.10 5.07 6.33
C GLN A 120 -16.23 6.39 5.55
N THR A 121 -17.28 7.18 5.81
CA THR A 121 -17.47 8.50 5.19
C THR A 121 -16.38 9.47 5.64
N MET A 122 -15.98 9.44 6.91
CA MET A 122 -14.84 10.22 7.40
C MET A 122 -13.54 9.84 6.67
N HIS A 123 -13.26 8.54 6.47
CA HIS A 123 -12.09 8.08 5.73
C HIS A 123 -12.12 8.53 4.26
N LEU A 124 -13.29 8.48 3.62
CA LEU A 124 -13.50 9.01 2.26
C LEU A 124 -13.15 10.50 2.16
N ILE A 125 -13.69 11.32 3.07
CA ILE A 125 -13.42 12.76 3.14
C ILE A 125 -11.93 13.03 3.38
N ASN A 126 -11.30 12.28 4.30
CA ASN A 126 -9.88 12.46 4.59
C ASN A 126 -8.99 12.08 3.39
N ASN A 127 -9.32 11.01 2.66
CA ASN A 127 -8.59 10.66 1.44
C ASN A 127 -8.80 11.67 0.32
N ALA A 128 -9.98 12.31 0.22
CA ALA A 128 -10.17 13.43 -0.70
C ALA A 128 -9.22 14.59 -0.37
N LYS A 129 -9.01 14.90 0.91
CA LYS A 129 -8.04 15.92 1.36
C LYS A 129 -6.60 15.53 1.02
N LEU A 130 -6.23 14.27 1.22
CA LEU A 130 -4.90 13.76 0.88
C LEU A 130 -4.66 13.78 -0.64
N LEU A 131 -5.69 13.49 -1.44
CA LEU A 131 -5.63 13.59 -2.90
C LEU A 131 -5.51 15.05 -3.36
N ASP A 132 -6.22 16.00 -2.76
CA ASP A 132 -6.04 17.42 -3.05
C ASP A 132 -4.62 17.89 -2.66
N ARG A 133 -4.10 17.49 -1.49
CA ARG A 133 -2.70 17.72 -1.09
C ARG A 133 -1.72 17.20 -2.14
N PHE A 134 -1.93 15.97 -2.63
CA PHE A 134 -1.12 15.37 -3.68
C PHE A 134 -1.14 16.24 -4.96
N ILE A 135 -2.32 16.68 -5.41
CA ILE A 135 -2.50 17.51 -6.61
C ILE A 135 -1.82 18.87 -6.45
N GLN A 136 -1.97 19.52 -5.29
CA GLN A 136 -1.49 20.89 -5.06
C GLN A 136 0.02 20.97 -4.80
N ASN A 137 0.60 19.93 -4.20
CA ASN A 137 2.00 19.94 -3.77
C ASN A 137 2.76 18.83 -4.50
N PRO A 138 3.26 19.05 -5.73
CA PRO A 138 3.91 18.00 -6.54
C PRO A 138 5.20 17.44 -5.92
N ASP A 139 5.86 18.21 -5.04
CA ASP A 139 7.11 17.82 -4.40
C ASP A 139 6.92 17.12 -3.04
N ASP A 140 5.68 17.06 -2.54
CA ASP A 140 5.38 16.53 -1.21
C ASP A 140 5.36 14.99 -1.22
N ILE A 141 6.14 14.35 -0.36
CA ILE A 141 6.25 12.88 -0.32
C ILE A 141 6.05 12.47 1.13
N TRP A 142 5.15 11.51 1.36
CA TRP A 142 4.88 11.00 2.69
C TRP A 142 4.65 9.49 2.70
N VAL A 143 4.89 8.90 3.86
CA VAL A 143 4.49 7.51 4.18
C VAL A 143 3.07 7.52 4.75
N PRO A 144 2.34 6.39 4.74
CA PRO A 144 0.98 6.35 5.27
C PRO A 144 0.91 6.90 6.70
N GLU A 145 0.07 7.92 6.91
CA GLU A 145 -0.10 8.57 8.22
C GLU A 145 -1.03 7.76 9.13
N ASN A 146 -1.85 6.88 8.54
CA ASN A 146 -2.74 5.96 9.23
C ASN A 146 -3.11 4.78 8.31
N LYS A 147 -3.81 3.77 8.85
CA LYS A 147 -4.18 2.55 8.12
C LYS A 147 -5.16 2.74 6.95
N PHE A 148 -5.74 3.92 6.80
CA PHE A 148 -6.68 4.28 5.74
C PHE A 148 -6.16 5.41 4.86
N ASP A 149 -4.86 5.72 4.90
CA ASP A 149 -4.22 6.62 3.94
C ASP A 149 -3.94 5.86 2.65
N TYR A 150 -4.87 5.94 1.70
CA TYR A 150 -4.78 5.27 0.41
C TYR A 150 -4.02 6.08 -0.65
N ILE A 151 -3.52 7.27 -0.30
CA ILE A 151 -2.84 8.18 -1.24
C ILE A 151 -1.32 8.15 -1.04
N ALA A 152 -0.84 7.92 0.18
CA ALA A 152 0.58 7.90 0.50
C ALA A 152 1.42 7.00 -0.42
N TYR A 153 0.94 5.78 -0.70
CA TYR A 153 1.62 4.84 -1.59
C TYR A 153 1.92 5.47 -2.95
N ARG A 154 0.96 6.20 -3.52
CA ARG A 154 1.10 6.84 -4.81
C ARG A 154 2.18 7.93 -4.80
N THR A 155 2.33 8.67 -3.69
CA THR A 155 3.34 9.73 -3.60
C THR A 155 4.75 9.15 -3.74
N LEU A 156 5.01 8.04 -3.07
CA LEU A 156 6.27 7.31 -3.15
C LEU A 156 6.47 6.67 -4.52
N TRP A 157 5.41 6.12 -5.11
CA TRP A 157 5.50 5.49 -6.42
C TRP A 157 5.85 6.49 -7.52
N GLU A 158 5.19 7.65 -7.55
CA GLU A 158 5.34 8.61 -8.65
C GLU A 158 6.49 9.60 -8.47
N ARG A 159 6.95 9.87 -7.23
CA ARG A 159 7.89 10.96 -6.94
C ARG A 159 9.26 10.50 -6.48
N VAL A 160 9.39 9.25 -6.03
CA VAL A 160 10.67 8.67 -5.60
C VAL A 160 11.15 7.70 -6.66
N ASN A 161 12.35 7.94 -7.21
CA ASN A 161 12.88 7.16 -8.34
C ASN A 161 14.24 6.51 -8.02
N THR A 162 14.90 6.96 -6.96
CA THR A 162 16.20 6.46 -6.52
C THR A 162 16.17 5.96 -5.08
N ALA A 163 17.15 5.13 -4.73
CA ALA A 163 17.26 4.61 -3.37
C ALA A 163 17.60 5.73 -2.37
N GLU A 164 18.37 6.73 -2.80
CA GLU A 164 18.73 7.91 -2.00
C GLU A 164 17.50 8.76 -1.67
N GLU A 165 16.61 8.98 -2.64
CA GLU A 165 15.33 9.67 -2.42
C GLU A 165 14.39 8.87 -1.52
N MET A 166 14.42 7.53 -1.61
CA MET A 166 13.55 6.66 -0.79
C MET A 166 14.00 6.56 0.66
N ARG A 167 15.31 6.59 0.92
CA ARG A 167 15.92 6.32 2.23
C ARG A 167 15.27 7.07 3.40
N PRO A 168 14.95 8.38 3.32
CA PRO A 168 14.30 9.10 4.42
C PRO A 168 12.94 8.52 4.84
N TYR A 169 12.26 7.81 3.95
CA TYR A 169 10.91 7.27 4.17
C TYR A 169 10.91 5.81 4.63
N MET A 170 12.00 5.08 4.40
CA MET A 170 12.07 3.63 4.64
C MET A 170 11.77 3.23 6.09
N HIS A 171 12.25 4.00 7.09
CA HIS A 171 11.91 3.76 8.50
C HIS A 171 10.39 3.81 8.74
N GLY A 172 9.72 4.80 8.16
CA GLY A 172 8.27 4.93 8.24
C GLY A 172 7.53 3.79 7.55
N LEU A 173 8.04 3.31 6.42
CA LEU A 173 7.47 2.16 5.71
C LEU A 173 7.65 0.85 6.49
N PHE A 174 8.81 0.64 7.11
CA PHE A 174 9.05 -0.54 7.94
C PHE A 174 8.20 -0.54 9.22
N ASN A 175 7.80 0.62 9.74
CA ASN A 175 6.86 0.69 10.88
C ASN A 175 5.45 0.17 10.52
N TRP A 176 5.12 0.05 9.23
CA TRP A 176 3.88 -0.60 8.78
C TRP A 176 4.05 -2.11 8.56
N GLN A 177 5.26 -2.67 8.66
CA GLN A 177 5.53 -4.11 8.58
C GLN A 177 5.33 -4.81 9.93
N VAL A 178 4.15 -4.63 10.53
CA VAL A 178 3.83 -5.14 11.89
C VAL A 178 2.61 -6.04 11.93
N ASP A 179 1.68 -5.88 10.99
CA ASP A 179 0.44 -6.67 10.91
C ASP A 179 0.02 -6.77 9.44
N PRO A 180 0.04 -7.96 8.82
CA PRO A 180 -0.39 -8.18 7.44
C PRO A 180 -1.85 -7.79 7.17
N CYS A 181 -2.69 -7.68 8.22
CA CYS A 181 -4.08 -7.25 8.11
C CYS A 181 -4.21 -5.72 7.95
N HIS A 182 -3.16 -4.96 8.22
CA HIS A 182 -3.17 -3.52 7.99
C HIS A 182 -3.07 -3.21 6.50
N PRO A 183 -3.99 -2.40 5.91
CA PRO A 183 -3.96 -2.08 4.49
C PRO A 183 -2.61 -1.53 3.98
N PRO A 184 -1.85 -0.73 4.75
CA PRO A 184 -0.52 -0.29 4.32
C PRO A 184 0.56 -1.38 4.24
N PHE A 185 0.38 -2.56 4.86
CA PHE A 185 1.44 -3.57 4.99
C PHE A 185 2.01 -3.96 3.61
N LYS A 186 1.16 -4.44 2.70
CA LYS A 186 1.58 -4.91 1.38
C LYS A 186 2.09 -3.76 0.48
N PRO A 187 1.39 -2.61 0.34
CA PRO A 187 1.90 -1.48 -0.44
C PRO A 187 3.24 -0.92 0.09
N CYS A 188 3.44 -0.85 1.41
CA CYS A 188 4.73 -0.43 1.98
C CYS A 188 5.84 -1.44 1.63
N ARG A 189 5.54 -2.74 1.67
CA ARG A 189 6.47 -3.80 1.29
C ARG A 189 6.87 -3.69 -0.19
N GLU A 190 5.91 -3.43 -1.07
CA GLU A 190 6.15 -3.20 -2.50
C GLU A 190 7.01 -1.95 -2.76
N GLN A 191 6.81 -0.87 -2.01
CA GLN A 191 7.67 0.32 -2.10
C GLN A 191 9.11 0.02 -1.68
N LEU A 192 9.30 -0.70 -0.57
CA LEU A 192 10.61 -1.08 -0.06
C LEU A 192 11.35 -2.01 -1.01
N SER A 193 10.65 -2.93 -1.69
CA SER A 193 11.28 -3.90 -2.60
C SER A 193 11.80 -3.30 -3.90
N ARG A 194 11.42 -2.06 -4.25
CA ARG A 194 11.98 -1.31 -5.38
C ARG A 194 13.48 -1.00 -5.21
N PHE A 195 13.96 -0.94 -3.97
CA PHE A 195 15.35 -0.57 -3.63
C PHE A 195 15.95 -1.55 -2.61
N PRO A 196 16.06 -2.85 -2.96
CA PRO A 196 16.22 -3.94 -2.01
C PRO A 196 17.51 -3.84 -1.18
N GLU A 197 18.63 -3.42 -1.76
CA GLU A 197 19.91 -3.34 -1.04
C GLU A 197 19.89 -2.27 0.06
N VAL A 198 19.35 -1.09 -0.23
CA VAL A 198 19.23 0.00 0.74
C VAL A 198 18.17 -0.33 1.79
N SER A 199 17.06 -0.95 1.36
CA SER A 199 16.01 -1.43 2.26
C SER A 199 16.53 -2.47 3.26
N ALA A 200 17.40 -3.40 2.85
CA ALA A 200 18.01 -4.38 3.76
C ALA A 200 18.86 -3.71 4.85
N ALA A 201 19.64 -2.68 4.50
CA ALA A 201 20.42 -1.91 5.46
C ALA A 201 19.51 -1.18 6.46
N VAL A 202 18.42 -0.56 5.99
CA VAL A 202 17.46 0.12 6.86
C VAL A 202 16.67 -0.89 7.71
N ALA A 203 16.31 -2.06 7.18
CA ALA A 203 15.68 -3.13 7.95
C ALA A 203 16.54 -3.52 9.16
N ALA A 204 17.87 -3.59 8.99
CA ALA A 204 18.79 -3.86 10.08
C ALA A 204 18.79 -2.76 11.16
N GLU A 205 18.71 -1.49 10.74
CA GLU A 205 18.57 -0.35 11.65
C GLU A 205 17.26 -0.47 12.46
N VAL A 206 16.13 -0.70 11.78
CA VAL A 206 14.81 -0.83 12.40
C VAL A 206 14.76 -2.02 13.35
N MET A 207 15.27 -3.18 12.94
CA MET A 207 15.33 -4.40 13.77
C MET A 207 16.07 -4.17 15.09
N GLY A 208 17.07 -3.28 15.08
CA GLY A 208 17.78 -2.82 16.27
C GLY A 208 16.92 -1.93 17.19
N MET A 209 16.03 -1.12 16.63
CA MET A 209 15.10 -0.23 17.36
C MET A 209 13.93 -1.00 17.97
N VAL A 210 13.43 -2.04 17.28
CA VAL A 210 12.29 -2.86 17.71
C VAL A 210 12.71 -4.12 18.46
N ALA A 211 13.80 -4.05 19.21
CA ALA A 211 14.43 -5.21 19.86
C ALA A 211 13.53 -6.01 20.82
N ASN A 212 12.43 -5.40 21.28
CA ASN A 212 11.46 -6.02 22.18
C ASN A 212 10.24 -6.60 21.46
N ASP A 213 10.06 -6.34 20.18
CA ASP A 213 8.92 -6.77 19.37
C ASP A 213 9.35 -7.90 18.43
N THR A 214 9.19 -9.14 18.88
CA THR A 214 9.65 -10.33 18.14
C THR A 214 8.89 -10.50 16.82
N GLU A 215 7.59 -10.17 16.78
CA GLU A 215 6.74 -10.29 15.60
C GLU A 215 7.15 -9.26 14.54
N HIS A 216 7.41 -8.01 14.93
CA HIS A 216 7.96 -7.01 14.00
C HIS A 216 9.34 -7.44 13.49
N GLN A 217 10.22 -7.94 14.36
CA GLN A 217 11.53 -8.45 13.94
C GLN A 217 11.42 -9.59 12.91
N HIS A 218 10.45 -10.49 13.08
CA HIS A 218 10.14 -11.54 12.11
C HIS A 218 9.76 -10.95 10.74
N TYR A 219 8.84 -9.99 10.68
CA TYR A 219 8.45 -9.39 9.39
C TYR A 219 9.59 -8.67 8.66
N LEU A 220 10.59 -8.17 9.39
CA LEU A 220 11.81 -7.62 8.80
C LEU A 220 12.72 -8.72 8.21
N ILE A 221 12.83 -9.88 8.86
CA ILE A 221 13.53 -11.06 8.33
C ILE A 221 12.82 -11.57 7.08
N ASP A 222 11.50 -11.72 7.13
CA ASP A 222 10.68 -12.12 5.98
C ASP A 222 10.86 -11.16 4.80
N PHE A 223 10.87 -9.84 5.04
CA PHE A 223 11.13 -8.85 3.99
C PHE A 223 12.47 -9.11 3.30
N VAL A 224 13.55 -9.21 4.07
CA VAL A 224 14.89 -9.41 3.49
C VAL A 224 14.97 -10.74 2.75
N SER A 225 14.33 -11.79 3.29
CA SER A 225 14.32 -13.12 2.69
C SER A 225 13.60 -13.17 1.34
N GLU A 226 12.45 -12.49 1.22
CA GLU A 226 11.62 -12.55 0.02
C GLU A 226 12.01 -11.51 -1.03
N CYS A 227 12.44 -10.32 -0.60
CA CYS A 227 12.59 -9.17 -1.49
C CYS A 227 14.05 -8.82 -1.83
N VAL A 228 15.03 -9.36 -1.11
CA VAL A 228 16.44 -8.99 -1.28
C VAL A 228 17.25 -10.20 -1.74
N PRO A 229 17.92 -10.16 -2.90
CA PRO A 229 18.82 -11.24 -3.32
C PRO A 229 19.88 -11.53 -2.25
N VAL A 230 20.09 -12.81 -1.94
CA VAL A 230 21.12 -13.23 -0.97
C VAL A 230 22.48 -12.70 -1.43
N GLY A 231 23.11 -11.88 -0.61
CA GLY A 231 24.22 -11.05 -1.03
C GLY A 231 24.86 -10.25 0.10
N GLU A 232 25.79 -9.36 -0.26
CA GLU A 232 26.41 -8.41 0.68
C GLU A 232 25.36 -7.54 1.40
N ALA A 233 24.25 -7.24 0.73
CA ALA A 233 23.12 -6.48 1.28
C ALA A 233 22.49 -7.14 2.52
N TRP A 234 22.66 -8.46 2.72
CA TRP A 234 22.15 -9.16 3.89
C TRP A 234 23.05 -8.97 5.12
N LEU A 235 24.33 -8.67 4.94
CA LEU A 235 25.30 -8.59 6.04
C LEU A 235 24.91 -7.65 7.19
N PRO A 236 24.32 -6.45 6.94
CA PRO A 236 23.86 -5.57 8.01
C PRO A 236 22.87 -6.23 8.98
N MET A 237 22.02 -7.14 8.49
CA MET A 237 21.02 -7.84 9.31
C MET A 237 21.63 -8.91 10.23
N ARG A 238 22.85 -9.40 9.97
CA ARG A 238 23.46 -10.52 10.73
C ARG A 238 23.45 -10.28 12.24
N ALA A 239 23.97 -9.14 12.69
CA ALA A 239 24.08 -8.86 14.12
C ALA A 239 22.71 -8.70 14.80
N PRO A 240 21.75 -7.94 14.23
CA PRO A 240 20.36 -7.92 14.69
C PRO A 240 19.71 -9.32 14.79
N VAL A 241 19.83 -10.16 13.75
CA VAL A 241 19.26 -11.52 13.73
C VAL A 241 19.90 -12.41 14.79
N GLN A 242 21.23 -12.39 14.93
CA GLN A 242 21.92 -13.11 16.01
C GLN A 242 21.46 -12.67 17.41
N LYS A 243 21.17 -11.38 17.59
CA LYS A 243 20.64 -10.86 18.86
C LYS A 243 19.24 -11.39 19.14
N MET A 244 18.37 -11.45 18.12
CA MET A 244 17.04 -12.06 18.24
C MET A 244 17.14 -13.55 18.61
N VAL A 245 17.99 -14.32 17.92
CA VAL A 245 18.22 -15.74 18.23
C VAL A 245 18.63 -15.93 19.69
N ARG A 246 19.65 -15.21 20.16
CA ARG A 246 20.09 -15.32 21.57
C ARG A 246 19.01 -14.95 22.58
N LYS A 247 18.18 -13.94 22.26
CA LYS A 247 17.04 -13.54 23.11
C LYS A 247 16.02 -14.68 23.19
N LEU A 248 15.65 -15.27 22.07
CA LEU A 248 14.67 -16.36 22.02
C LEU A 248 15.21 -17.65 22.65
N GLU A 249 16.48 -17.99 22.43
CA GLU A 249 17.13 -19.14 23.07
C GLU A 249 17.21 -19.04 24.60
N SER A 250 17.19 -17.82 25.15
CA SER A 250 17.16 -17.62 26.60
C SER A 250 15.80 -17.90 27.24
N LYS A 251 14.73 -18.01 26.44
CA LYS A 251 13.38 -18.33 26.91
C LYS A 251 13.22 -19.85 27.09
N SER A 252 12.32 -20.26 27.99
CA SER A 252 11.99 -21.69 28.14
C SER A 252 11.17 -22.17 26.93
N LYS A 253 11.20 -23.47 26.63
CA LYS A 253 10.40 -24.05 25.54
C LYS A 253 8.91 -23.81 25.72
N GLU A 254 8.42 -23.89 26.95
CA GLU A 254 7.01 -23.63 27.28
C GLU A 254 6.63 -22.17 27.04
N THR A 255 7.57 -21.24 27.25
CA THR A 255 7.37 -19.81 26.99
C THR A 255 7.28 -19.56 25.49
N LEU A 256 8.23 -20.10 24.72
CA LEU A 256 8.26 -19.97 23.26
C LEU A 256 6.97 -20.52 22.62
N ALA A 257 6.56 -21.74 22.99
CA ALA A 257 5.36 -22.36 22.45
C ALA A 257 4.06 -21.63 22.83
N ARG A 258 4.00 -21.04 24.05
CA ARG A 258 2.84 -20.25 24.47
C ARG A 258 2.73 -18.95 23.69
N ASP A 259 3.87 -18.31 23.43
CA ASP A 259 3.95 -17.00 22.81
C ASP A 259 4.06 -17.08 21.26
N GLY A 260 4.11 -18.31 20.70
CA GLY A 260 4.22 -18.56 19.25
C GLY A 260 5.58 -18.20 18.65
N GLU A 261 6.63 -18.10 19.48
CA GLU A 261 7.95 -17.63 19.07
C GLU A 261 8.94 -18.74 18.70
N ASP A 262 8.53 -20.01 18.79
CA ASP A 262 9.37 -21.13 18.35
C ASP A 262 9.58 -21.10 16.84
N ASP A 263 8.53 -20.82 16.07
CA ASP A 263 8.61 -20.64 14.62
C ASP A 263 9.58 -19.50 14.24
N TYR A 264 9.50 -18.35 14.94
CA TYR A 264 10.39 -17.20 14.69
C TYR A 264 11.86 -17.51 15.02
N LEU A 265 12.12 -18.34 16.03
CA LEU A 265 13.48 -18.78 16.35
C LEU A 265 14.05 -19.67 15.25
N ASP A 266 13.26 -20.62 14.75
CA ASP A 266 13.69 -21.54 13.71
C ASP A 266 13.91 -20.82 12.37
N GLU A 267 13.07 -19.85 12.03
CA GLU A 267 13.24 -18.96 10.88
C GLU A 267 14.53 -18.13 10.98
N ALA A 268 14.76 -17.45 12.11
CA ALA A 268 15.95 -16.63 12.32
C ALA A 268 17.24 -17.46 12.23
N ARG A 269 17.22 -18.72 12.71
CA ARG A 269 18.34 -19.66 12.56
C ARG A 269 18.53 -20.10 11.11
N ALA A 270 17.45 -20.45 10.41
CA ALA A 270 17.49 -20.83 9.01
C ALA A 270 18.07 -19.70 8.15
N TRP A 271 17.67 -18.45 8.43
CA TRP A 271 18.19 -17.25 7.78
C TRP A 271 19.71 -17.12 7.94
N LEU A 272 20.24 -17.27 9.16
CA LEU A 272 21.70 -17.22 9.42
C LEU A 272 22.44 -18.34 8.67
N ILE A 273 21.88 -19.54 8.60
CA ILE A 273 22.47 -20.67 7.85
C ILE A 273 22.54 -20.35 6.35
N VAL A 274 21.52 -19.71 5.78
CA VAL A 274 21.52 -19.30 4.37
C VAL A 274 22.63 -18.30 4.11
N LEU A 275 22.77 -17.29 4.97
CA LEU A 275 23.83 -16.29 4.85
C LEU A 275 25.24 -16.90 4.94
N ASP A 276 25.47 -17.77 5.93
CA ASP A 276 26.77 -18.45 6.10
C ASP A 276 27.13 -19.36 4.91
N LYS A 277 26.14 -20.04 4.32
CA LYS A 277 26.33 -20.83 3.09
C LYS A 277 26.72 -19.97 1.90
N TRP A 278 26.10 -18.80 1.76
CA TRP A 278 26.44 -17.86 0.69
C TRP A 278 27.87 -17.33 0.84
N GLU A 279 28.29 -16.94 2.04
CA GLU A 279 29.67 -16.48 2.29
C GLU A 279 30.71 -17.54 1.99
N THR A 280 30.46 -18.78 2.43
CA THR A 280 31.38 -19.90 2.22
C THR A 280 31.40 -20.39 0.77
N GLY A 281 30.27 -20.33 0.07
CA GLY A 281 30.14 -20.65 -1.35
C GLY A 281 30.83 -19.64 -2.28
N ASN A 282 30.80 -18.34 -1.94
CA ASN A 282 31.50 -17.30 -2.69
C ASN A 282 33.02 -17.25 -2.40
N GLY A 283 33.47 -17.86 -1.29
CA GLY A 283 34.89 -18.05 -0.98
C GLY A 283 35.66 -18.92 -2.00
N PHE A 284 34.98 -19.63 -2.90
CA PHE A 284 35.61 -20.45 -3.95
C PHE A 284 35.92 -19.70 -5.25
N VAL A 285 35.35 -18.50 -5.47
CA VAL A 285 35.53 -17.74 -6.73
C VAL A 285 36.65 -16.68 -6.62
N SER A 286 37.06 -16.31 -5.40
CA SER A 286 38.07 -15.27 -5.15
C SER A 286 39.53 -15.75 -5.21
N SER A 287 39.80 -17.06 -5.25
CA SER A 287 41.15 -17.62 -5.13
C SER A 287 41.85 -18.03 -6.43
N PHE A 288 41.28 -17.74 -7.62
CA PHE A 288 41.86 -18.17 -8.90
C PHE A 288 42.19 -17.05 -9.90
N HIS A 289 42.57 -15.85 -9.46
CA HIS A 289 43.25 -14.88 -10.33
C HIS A 289 44.48 -14.32 -9.62
N ASN A 290 45.55 -15.12 -9.58
CA ASN A 290 46.94 -14.68 -9.51
C ASN A 290 47.87 -15.87 -9.77
N VAL A 291 48.03 -16.24 -11.06
CA VAL A 291 49.29 -16.71 -11.66
C VAL A 291 49.30 -16.27 -13.11
#